data_AF-A0A359AXB2-F1
#
_entry.id   AF-A0A359AXB2-F1
#
_cell.length_a   1.000
_cell.length_b   1.000
_cell.length_c   1.000
_cell.angle_alpha   90.00
_cell.angle_beta   90.00
_cell.angle_gamma   90.00
#
_symmetry.space_group_name_H-M   'P 1'
#
loop_
_entity.id
_entity.type
_entity.pdbx_description
1 polymer ?
#
loop_
_entity_poly.entity_id
_entity_poly.type
_entity_poly.pdbx_seq_one_letter_code
_entity_poly.pdbx_strand_id
1 'polypeptide(L)'
;MCHIIHENGGQVYMDGANMNAQVGLTNPGTIGADLCHLNLHKTFAIPHGGGGPGVGPVCVAQHLVPFLPGHPVAFESDKNTVAAAPYGNAGVQQITYAYIRMMGVEGLTKATENAILNANYLAQRLQDSYGIVYRGANGRVGHELILECRQLKAVSGITESDIAKRLMDYGFHAPTLSFPVHGTLMIEPTECESLAELDRFVEALQQIHEEILEVSRGEYTLEDNVLVNAPHPEYVAVADEWNHAYPRSKAIYPLPFVAANKFWINVGRIDDAYGDRHLVSCLC
;
A
#
# COMPACT_ATOMS: atom_id res chain seq x y z
N MET A 1 6.35 -23.83 12.56
CA MET A 1 6.77 -22.66 13.38
C MET A 1 5.97 -22.59 14.67
N CYS A 2 4.65 -22.41 14.64
CA CYS A 2 3.81 -22.31 15.85
C CYS A 2 4.01 -23.47 16.83
N HIS A 3 3.97 -24.73 16.34
CA HIS A 3 4.24 -25.90 17.18
C HIS A 3 5.60 -25.84 17.89
N ILE A 4 6.67 -25.43 17.20
CA ILE A 4 8.01 -25.31 17.80
C ILE A 4 7.99 -24.28 18.93
N ILE A 5 7.31 -23.14 18.73
CA ILE A 5 7.19 -22.10 19.77
C ILE A 5 6.41 -22.64 20.97
N HIS A 6 5.30 -23.33 20.74
CA HIS A 6 4.46 -23.92 21.79
C HIS A 6 5.18 -25.04 22.56
N GLU A 7 5.91 -25.92 21.87
CA GLU A 7 6.74 -26.98 22.47
C GLU A 7 7.82 -26.42 23.41
N ASN A 8 8.22 -25.17 23.21
CA ASN A 8 9.18 -24.45 24.04
C ASN A 8 8.50 -23.46 25.02
N GLY A 9 7.20 -23.61 25.25
CA GLY A 9 6.44 -22.83 26.25
C GLY A 9 6.11 -21.40 25.84
N GLY A 10 6.30 -21.03 24.57
CA GLY A 10 5.95 -19.71 24.04
C GLY A 10 4.47 -19.57 23.69
N GLN A 11 4.08 -18.33 23.36
CA GLN A 11 2.79 -17.98 22.78
C GLN A 11 3.02 -17.31 21.42
N VAL A 12 2.09 -17.47 20.49
CA VAL A 12 2.20 -16.99 19.11
C VAL A 12 1.27 -15.81 18.90
N TYR A 13 1.86 -14.64 18.73
CA TYR A 13 1.19 -13.47 18.18
C TYR A 13 1.25 -13.50 16.65
N MET A 14 0.10 -13.28 16.00
CA MET A 14 0.03 -13.04 14.56
C MET A 14 -0.46 -11.63 14.30
N ASP A 15 0.29 -10.87 13.51
CA ASP A 15 -0.20 -9.60 12.96
C ASP A 15 -1.28 -9.90 11.90
N GLY A 16 -2.50 -9.38 12.11
CA GLY A 16 -3.64 -9.58 11.22
C GLY A 16 -3.87 -8.43 10.24
N ALA A 17 -2.90 -7.54 10.02
CA ALA A 17 -3.01 -6.47 9.02
C ALA A 17 -3.19 -6.98 7.59
N ASN A 18 -2.79 -8.22 7.32
CA ASN A 18 -2.87 -8.89 6.03
C ASN A 18 -4.00 -9.95 5.98
N MET A 19 -5.03 -9.78 6.81
CA MET A 19 -6.18 -10.68 6.84
C MET A 19 -7.02 -10.65 5.55
N ASN A 20 -6.86 -9.64 4.69
CA ASN A 20 -7.54 -9.60 3.39
C ASN A 20 -7.08 -10.73 2.43
N ALA A 21 -5.98 -11.43 2.76
CA ALA A 21 -5.55 -12.65 2.08
C ALA A 21 -6.04 -13.95 2.76
N GLN A 22 -6.86 -13.86 3.82
CA GLN A 22 -7.24 -15.02 4.65
C GLN A 22 -8.75 -15.19 4.84
N VAL A 23 -9.53 -14.11 4.93
CA VAL A 23 -10.96 -14.20 5.31
C VAL A 23 -11.72 -15.18 4.42
N GLY A 24 -12.33 -16.20 5.02
CA GLY A 24 -13.09 -17.25 4.32
C GLY A 24 -12.26 -18.41 3.77
N LEU A 25 -10.93 -18.28 3.69
CA LEU A 25 -10.01 -19.32 3.21
C LEU A 25 -9.24 -20.01 4.35
N THR A 26 -8.81 -19.23 5.33
CA THR A 26 -8.13 -19.71 6.54
C THR A 26 -8.38 -18.71 7.68
N ASN A 27 -7.80 -18.96 8.86
CA ASN A 27 -7.88 -18.03 9.99
C ASN A 27 -6.68 -18.22 10.94
N PRO A 28 -6.38 -17.24 11.83
CA PRO A 28 -5.27 -17.32 12.76
C PRO A 28 -5.29 -18.57 13.64
N GLY A 29 -6.48 -19.02 14.06
CA GLY A 29 -6.64 -20.21 14.90
C GLY A 29 -6.21 -21.49 14.18
N THR A 30 -6.58 -21.66 12.91
CA THR A 30 -6.12 -22.79 12.09
C THR A 30 -4.60 -22.78 11.89
N ILE A 31 -3.98 -21.59 11.83
CA ILE A 31 -2.53 -21.43 11.71
C ILE A 31 -1.80 -21.77 13.03
N GLY A 32 -2.53 -21.77 14.15
CA GLY A 32 -1.98 -21.99 15.49
C GLY A 32 -1.51 -20.71 16.18
N ALA A 33 -2.07 -19.55 15.84
CA ALA A 33 -1.85 -18.31 16.58
C ALA A 33 -2.72 -18.26 17.84
N ASP A 34 -2.15 -17.80 18.95
CA ASP A 34 -2.85 -17.62 20.22
C ASP A 34 -3.51 -16.25 20.34
N LEU A 35 -2.92 -15.23 19.72
CA LEU A 35 -3.41 -13.86 19.72
C LEU A 35 -3.21 -13.22 18.34
N CYS A 36 -4.23 -12.49 17.88
CA CYS A 36 -4.18 -11.76 16.62
C CYS A 36 -4.91 -10.43 16.75
N HIS A 37 -4.29 -9.34 16.31
CA HIS A 37 -5.01 -8.07 16.13
C HIS A 37 -5.51 -7.96 14.68
N LEU A 38 -6.64 -7.30 14.47
CA LEU A 38 -7.17 -7.03 13.13
C LEU A 38 -7.12 -5.54 12.82
N ASN A 39 -6.78 -5.15 11.58
CA ASN A 39 -6.94 -3.76 11.14
C ASN A 39 -8.31 -3.58 10.51
N LEU A 40 -9.30 -3.11 11.28
CA LEU A 40 -10.65 -2.88 10.73
C LEU A 40 -10.68 -1.79 9.64
N HIS A 41 -9.71 -0.89 9.68
CA HIS A 41 -9.49 0.19 8.70
C HIS A 41 -8.68 -0.23 7.48
N LYS A 42 -8.32 -1.52 7.41
CA LYS A 42 -7.79 -2.15 6.19
C LYS A 42 -8.81 -3.18 5.69
N THR A 43 -8.80 -4.38 6.28
CA THR A 43 -9.58 -5.54 5.83
C THR A 43 -11.09 -5.37 5.97
N PHE A 44 -11.57 -4.52 6.89
CA PHE A 44 -13.00 -4.46 7.23
C PHE A 44 -13.62 -3.07 7.03
N ALA A 45 -13.16 -2.38 5.99
CA ALA A 45 -13.79 -1.24 5.34
C ALA A 45 -13.95 0.06 6.16
N ILE A 46 -13.38 0.17 7.37
CA ILE A 46 -13.29 1.50 8.02
C ILE A 46 -12.41 2.41 7.15
N PRO A 47 -12.82 3.65 6.83
CA PRO A 47 -12.06 4.53 5.94
C PRO A 47 -10.72 4.95 6.56
N HIS A 48 -9.69 5.06 5.72
CA HIS A 48 -8.32 5.44 6.13
C HIS A 48 -8.20 6.89 6.63
N GLY A 49 -9.07 7.79 6.18
CA GLY A 49 -9.20 9.17 6.69
C GLY A 49 -7.94 10.06 6.65
N GLY A 50 -6.97 9.75 5.79
CA GLY A 50 -5.71 10.51 5.70
C GLY A 50 -4.74 10.25 6.85
N GLY A 51 -4.89 9.13 7.58
CA GLY A 51 -4.05 8.75 8.73
C GLY A 51 -4.81 8.32 9.97
N GLY A 52 -6.11 8.06 9.85
CA GLY A 52 -6.99 7.66 10.95
C GLY A 52 -8.43 8.15 10.69
N PRO A 53 -9.44 7.55 11.35
CA PRO A 53 -9.35 6.68 12.51
C PRO A 53 -9.11 5.19 12.17
N GLY A 54 -8.50 4.47 13.11
CA GLY A 54 -8.37 3.01 13.06
C GLY A 54 -8.95 2.35 14.30
N VAL A 55 -9.45 1.11 14.15
CA VAL A 55 -9.81 0.22 15.27
C VAL A 55 -9.04 -1.09 15.10
N GLY A 56 -8.42 -1.54 16.19
CA GLY A 56 -7.58 -2.73 16.26
C GLY A 56 -8.05 -3.74 17.30
N PRO A 57 -9.18 -4.45 17.10
CA PRO A 57 -9.63 -5.45 18.06
C PRO A 57 -8.64 -6.62 18.11
N VAL A 58 -8.52 -7.22 19.29
CA VAL A 58 -7.70 -8.41 19.50
C VAL A 58 -8.58 -9.65 19.65
N CYS A 59 -8.29 -10.67 18.87
CA CYS A 59 -8.84 -12.01 18.99
C CYS A 59 -7.83 -12.87 19.76
N VAL A 60 -8.31 -13.62 20.75
CA VAL A 60 -7.45 -14.44 21.62
C VAL A 60 -7.99 -15.86 21.75
N ALA A 61 -7.08 -16.82 21.89
CA ALA A 61 -7.42 -18.18 22.26
C ALA A 61 -8.03 -18.24 23.68
N GLN A 62 -8.79 -19.30 23.96
CA GLN A 62 -9.61 -19.42 25.17
C GLN A 62 -8.82 -19.21 26.46
N HIS A 63 -7.58 -19.73 26.54
CA HIS A 63 -6.74 -19.59 27.74
C HIS A 63 -6.24 -18.17 27.99
N LEU A 64 -6.29 -17.28 26.99
CA LEU A 64 -5.90 -15.88 27.11
C LEU A 64 -7.06 -14.94 27.48
N VAL A 65 -8.32 -15.41 27.37
CA VAL A 65 -9.53 -14.62 27.69
C VAL A 65 -9.49 -13.98 29.10
N PRO A 66 -9.04 -14.66 30.17
CA PRO A 66 -8.98 -14.06 31.50
C PRO A 66 -8.08 -12.82 31.59
N PHE A 67 -7.14 -12.65 30.65
CA PHE A 67 -6.15 -11.57 30.65
C PHE A 67 -6.49 -10.41 29.70
N LEU A 68 -7.64 -10.46 29.02
CA LEU A 68 -8.09 -9.36 28.16
C LEU A 68 -8.21 -8.03 28.94
N PRO A 69 -7.97 -6.88 28.29
CA PRO A 69 -8.08 -5.57 28.92
C PRO A 69 -9.44 -5.33 29.60
N GLY A 70 -9.40 -4.62 30.72
CA GLY A 70 -10.58 -4.14 31.44
C GLY A 70 -10.74 -2.62 31.30
N HIS A 71 -11.81 -2.08 31.88
CA HIS A 71 -12.07 -0.65 31.92
C HIS A 71 -12.70 -0.26 33.27
N PRO A 72 -12.11 0.68 34.03
CA PRO A 72 -12.50 0.93 35.41
C PRO A 72 -13.92 1.50 35.55
N VAL A 73 -14.38 2.26 34.55
CA VAL A 73 -15.72 2.91 34.61
C VAL A 73 -16.85 2.00 34.14
N ALA A 74 -16.58 1.09 33.19
CA ALA A 74 -17.63 0.36 32.50
C ALA A 74 -17.76 -1.09 32.97
N PHE A 75 -16.67 -1.68 33.46
CA PHE A 75 -16.60 -3.09 33.82
C PHE A 75 -16.15 -3.30 35.28
N GLU A 76 -15.96 -2.23 36.07
CA GLU A 76 -15.43 -2.27 37.44
C GLU A 76 -14.21 -3.21 37.57
N SER A 77 -13.30 -3.11 36.61
CA SER A 77 -12.15 -4.02 36.48
C SER A 77 -10.86 -3.33 36.90
N ASP A 78 -10.04 -4.06 37.65
CA ASP A 78 -8.66 -3.73 38.02
C ASP A 78 -7.63 -4.16 36.97
N LYS A 79 -8.07 -4.78 35.87
CA LYS A 79 -7.21 -5.17 34.74
C LYS A 79 -6.71 -3.94 33.99
N ASN A 80 -5.65 -4.15 33.22
CA ASN A 80 -5.07 -3.12 32.35
C ASN A 80 -6.12 -2.48 31.44
N THR A 81 -6.08 -1.15 31.34
CA THR A 81 -6.89 -0.36 30.42
C THR A 81 -6.00 0.20 29.33
N VAL A 82 -6.33 -0.11 28.07
CA VAL A 82 -5.52 0.25 26.89
C VAL A 82 -6.13 1.38 26.04
N ALA A 83 -7.36 1.79 26.35
CA ALA A 83 -8.09 2.86 25.67
C ALA A 83 -8.92 3.66 26.67
N ALA A 84 -9.07 4.97 26.43
CA ALA A 84 -9.82 5.87 27.30
C ALA A 84 -11.34 5.57 27.35
N ALA A 85 -11.87 4.88 26.35
CA ALA A 85 -13.24 4.38 26.30
C ALA A 85 -13.23 2.85 26.24
N PRO A 86 -14.19 2.14 26.87
CA PRO A 86 -14.18 0.69 27.03
C PRO A 86 -14.17 -0.09 25.71
N TYR A 87 -14.71 0.50 24.63
CA TYR A 87 -14.77 -0.10 23.30
C TYR A 87 -14.00 0.72 22.25
N GLY A 88 -13.10 1.60 22.69
CA GLY A 88 -12.38 2.52 21.81
C GLY A 88 -13.34 3.40 20.99
N ASN A 89 -13.08 3.55 19.70
CA ASN A 89 -13.96 4.29 18.79
C ASN A 89 -15.15 3.42 18.35
N ALA A 90 -16.15 3.29 19.22
CA ALA A 90 -17.35 2.49 18.96
C ALA A 90 -18.21 3.01 17.79
N GLY A 91 -18.11 4.30 17.43
CA GLY A 91 -18.95 4.92 16.40
C GLY A 91 -18.58 4.56 14.96
N VAL A 92 -17.39 3.98 14.73
CA VAL A 92 -16.97 3.50 13.40
C VAL A 92 -17.09 1.99 13.22
N GLN A 93 -17.32 1.24 14.31
CA GLN A 93 -17.40 -0.23 14.25
C GLN A 93 -18.63 -0.73 13.48
N GLN A 94 -19.68 0.10 13.37
CA GLN A 94 -20.88 -0.19 12.58
C GLN A 94 -20.56 -0.37 11.10
N ILE A 95 -19.49 0.27 10.59
CA ILE A 95 -19.03 0.12 9.20
C ILE A 95 -18.59 -1.32 8.97
N THR A 96 -17.69 -1.83 9.82
CA THR A 96 -17.24 -3.22 9.78
C THR A 96 -18.40 -4.20 9.95
N TYR A 97 -19.31 -3.94 10.89
CA TYR A 97 -20.49 -4.77 11.07
C TYR A 97 -21.34 -4.82 9.79
N ALA A 98 -21.65 -3.66 9.19
CA ALA A 98 -22.42 -3.59 7.96
C ALA A 98 -21.72 -4.34 6.81
N TYR A 99 -20.41 -4.14 6.63
CA TYR A 99 -19.62 -4.86 5.63
C TYR A 99 -19.74 -6.38 5.78
N ILE A 100 -19.45 -6.91 6.97
CA ILE A 100 -19.55 -8.36 7.25
C ILE A 100 -20.97 -8.88 7.00
N ARG A 101 -21.99 -8.14 7.45
CA ARG A 101 -23.39 -8.55 7.35
C ARG A 101 -23.93 -8.51 5.92
N MET A 102 -23.50 -7.56 5.11
CA MET A 102 -23.92 -7.43 3.70
C MET A 102 -23.19 -8.44 2.81
N MET A 103 -21.89 -8.65 3.04
CA MET A 103 -21.08 -9.57 2.26
C MET A 103 -21.43 -11.04 2.55
N GLY A 104 -21.68 -11.36 3.83
CA GLY A 104 -21.86 -12.75 4.25
C GLY A 104 -20.60 -13.60 4.00
N VAL A 105 -20.69 -14.91 4.29
CA VAL A 105 -19.53 -15.81 4.15
C VAL A 105 -19.06 -15.91 2.70
N GLU A 106 -20.01 -16.05 1.76
CA GLU A 106 -19.71 -16.18 0.33
C GLU A 106 -19.03 -14.92 -0.21
N GLY A 107 -19.60 -13.74 0.06
CA GLY A 107 -19.02 -12.47 -0.38
C GLY A 107 -17.64 -12.20 0.23
N LEU A 108 -17.46 -12.46 1.52
CA LEU A 108 -16.16 -12.29 2.19
C LEU A 108 -15.10 -13.25 1.63
N THR A 109 -15.47 -14.49 1.32
CA THR A 109 -14.56 -15.45 0.68
C THR A 109 -14.19 -14.98 -0.72
N LYS A 110 -15.17 -14.51 -1.49
CA LYS A 110 -14.96 -13.99 -2.85
C LYS A 110 -14.08 -12.73 -2.86
N ALA A 111 -14.24 -11.85 -1.88
CA ALA A 111 -13.39 -10.67 -1.71
C ALA A 111 -11.92 -11.09 -1.58
N THR A 112 -11.62 -12.01 -0.66
CA THR A 112 -10.26 -12.54 -0.47
C THR A 112 -9.70 -13.20 -1.73
N GLU A 113 -10.49 -14.03 -2.42
CA GLU A 113 -10.09 -14.65 -3.69
C GLU A 113 -9.73 -13.61 -4.75
N ASN A 114 -10.55 -12.57 -4.89
CA ASN A 114 -10.35 -11.50 -5.87
C ASN A 114 -9.15 -10.61 -5.52
N ALA A 115 -8.91 -10.32 -4.23
CA ALA A 115 -7.73 -9.58 -3.80
C ALA A 115 -6.43 -10.32 -4.19
N ILE A 116 -6.38 -11.64 -3.96
CA ILE A 116 -5.26 -12.50 -4.37
C ILE A 116 -5.15 -12.57 -5.90
N LEU A 117 -6.28 -12.70 -6.60
CA LEU A 117 -6.32 -12.75 -8.07
C LEU A 117 -5.76 -11.46 -8.68
N ASN A 118 -6.23 -10.31 -8.23
CA ASN A 118 -5.81 -8.99 -8.71
C ASN A 118 -4.31 -8.78 -8.50
N ALA A 119 -3.77 -9.15 -7.33
CA ALA A 119 -2.33 -9.05 -7.08
C ALA A 119 -1.50 -9.99 -7.98
N ASN A 120 -1.95 -11.23 -8.18
CA ASN A 120 -1.27 -12.16 -9.09
C ASN A 120 -1.39 -11.74 -10.56
N TYR A 121 -2.49 -11.09 -10.94
CA TYR A 121 -2.64 -10.49 -12.27
C TYR A 121 -1.58 -9.41 -12.51
N LEU A 122 -1.44 -8.45 -11.58
CA LEU A 122 -0.40 -7.43 -11.66
C LEU A 122 1.00 -8.05 -11.67
N ALA A 123 1.26 -9.04 -10.80
CA ALA A 123 2.54 -9.73 -10.74
C ALA A 123 2.89 -10.41 -12.07
N GLN A 124 1.91 -10.99 -12.76
CA GLN A 124 2.10 -11.61 -14.07
C GLN A 124 2.34 -10.58 -15.18
N ARG A 125 1.65 -9.43 -15.14
CA ARG A 125 1.78 -8.37 -16.16
C ARG A 125 3.08 -7.58 -16.04
N LEU A 126 3.66 -7.49 -14.85
CA LEU A 126 4.82 -6.64 -14.55
C LEU A 126 6.14 -7.42 -14.38
N GLN A 127 6.11 -8.75 -14.36
CA GLN A 127 7.30 -9.57 -14.06
C GLN A 127 8.48 -9.33 -15.03
N ASP A 128 8.20 -9.08 -16.32
CA ASP A 128 9.26 -8.97 -17.33
C ASP A 128 9.90 -7.57 -17.35
N SER A 129 9.18 -6.57 -16.85
CA SER A 129 9.65 -5.18 -16.77
C SER A 129 10.35 -4.89 -15.43
N TYR A 130 9.76 -5.33 -14.31
CA TYR A 130 10.24 -4.97 -12.98
C TYR A 130 10.82 -6.14 -12.19
N GLY A 131 10.44 -7.38 -12.52
CA GLY A 131 10.68 -8.52 -11.63
C GLY A 131 9.83 -8.49 -10.36
N ILE A 132 9.68 -9.66 -9.72
CA ILE A 132 8.94 -9.84 -8.46
C ILE A 132 9.89 -10.39 -7.39
N VAL A 133 10.04 -9.66 -6.28
CA VAL A 133 11.06 -9.96 -5.25
C VAL A 133 10.79 -11.29 -4.55
N TYR A 134 9.55 -11.55 -4.15
CA TYR A 134 9.17 -12.77 -3.43
C TYR A 134 7.96 -13.45 -4.05
N ARG A 135 8.00 -14.79 -4.11
CA ARG A 135 6.89 -15.65 -4.53
C ARG A 135 6.80 -16.84 -3.57
N GLY A 136 5.60 -17.35 -3.38
CA GLY A 136 5.38 -18.60 -2.65
C GLY A 136 5.89 -19.82 -3.43
N ALA A 137 5.83 -21.00 -2.81
CA ALA A 137 6.38 -22.24 -3.36
C ALA A 137 5.88 -22.59 -4.77
N ASN A 138 4.65 -22.19 -5.12
CA ASN A 138 4.04 -22.44 -6.43
C ASN A 138 4.12 -21.21 -7.37
N GLY A 139 5.04 -20.29 -7.11
CA GLY A 139 5.28 -19.11 -7.97
C GLY A 139 4.23 -18.01 -7.87
N ARG A 140 3.31 -18.05 -6.90
CA ARG A 140 2.24 -17.05 -6.71
C ARG A 140 2.50 -16.15 -5.52
N VAL A 141 1.93 -14.95 -5.56
CA VAL A 141 1.89 -14.01 -4.43
C VAL A 141 0.56 -14.15 -3.65
N GLY A 142 0.45 -13.48 -2.51
CA GLY A 142 -0.80 -13.34 -1.76
C GLY A 142 -1.67 -12.21 -2.32
N HIS A 143 -2.20 -11.35 -1.45
CA HIS A 143 -2.95 -10.14 -1.83
C HIS A 143 -2.09 -8.94 -2.25
N GLU A 144 -0.76 -9.05 -2.16
CA GLU A 144 0.18 -7.97 -2.47
C GLU A 144 1.45 -8.54 -3.13
N LEU A 145 2.21 -7.69 -3.80
CA LEU A 145 3.46 -8.02 -4.51
C LEU A 145 4.51 -6.94 -4.28
N ILE A 146 5.79 -7.29 -4.48
CA ILE A 146 6.92 -6.34 -4.40
C ILE A 146 7.68 -6.33 -5.72
N LEU A 147 7.81 -5.15 -6.33
CA LEU A 147 8.57 -4.92 -7.56
C LEU A 147 10.06 -4.71 -7.29
N GLU A 148 10.94 -5.30 -8.10
CA GLU A 148 12.40 -5.22 -7.95
C GLU A 148 12.98 -3.97 -8.64
N CYS A 149 12.83 -2.81 -8.01
CA CYS A 149 13.32 -1.54 -8.58
C CYS A 149 14.86 -1.36 -8.47
N ARG A 150 15.56 -2.17 -7.67
CA ARG A 150 17.02 -1.99 -7.46
C ARG A 150 17.83 -2.33 -8.69
N GLN A 151 17.36 -3.27 -9.50
CA GLN A 151 17.99 -3.61 -10.78
C GLN A 151 17.86 -2.46 -11.78
N LEU A 152 16.69 -1.82 -11.83
CA LEU A 152 16.45 -0.63 -12.65
C LEU A 152 17.36 0.53 -12.23
N LYS A 153 17.51 0.75 -10.92
CA LYS A 153 18.47 1.72 -10.37
C LYS A 153 19.90 1.43 -10.79
N ALA A 154 20.32 0.17 -10.76
CA ALA A 154 21.68 -0.21 -11.12
C ALA A 154 22.03 0.10 -12.59
N VAL A 155 21.05 0.04 -13.50
CA VAL A 155 21.27 0.25 -14.95
C VAL A 155 20.98 1.67 -15.44
N SER A 156 20.19 2.46 -14.70
CA SER A 156 19.73 3.78 -15.14
C SER A 156 20.03 4.91 -14.15
N GLY A 157 20.32 4.60 -12.89
CA GLY A 157 20.38 5.59 -11.81
C GLY A 157 19.00 5.97 -11.22
N ILE A 158 17.90 5.60 -11.87
CA ILE A 158 16.53 5.94 -11.45
C ILE A 158 16.11 5.11 -10.23
N THR A 159 15.55 5.77 -9.23
CA THR A 159 15.15 5.16 -7.97
C THR A 159 13.66 4.82 -7.91
N GLU A 160 13.26 4.01 -6.93
CA GLU A 160 11.86 3.77 -6.59
C GLU A 160 11.12 5.05 -6.20
N SER A 161 11.82 6.05 -5.66
CA SER A 161 11.24 7.36 -5.34
C SER A 161 10.90 8.12 -6.61
N ASP A 162 11.75 8.07 -7.64
CA ASP A 162 11.47 8.70 -8.93
C ASP A 162 10.25 8.07 -9.61
N ILE A 163 10.15 6.74 -9.57
CA ILE A 163 8.98 5.99 -10.06
C ILE A 163 7.72 6.43 -9.30
N ALA A 164 7.81 6.52 -7.97
CA ALA A 164 6.70 6.94 -7.10
C ALA A 164 6.22 8.37 -7.41
N LYS A 165 7.13 9.32 -7.65
CA LYS A 165 6.75 10.67 -8.04
C LYS A 165 6.20 10.71 -9.47
N ARG A 166 6.79 9.93 -10.38
CA ARG A 166 6.33 9.89 -11.77
C ARG A 166 4.91 9.34 -11.90
N LEU A 167 4.51 8.35 -11.09
CA LEU A 167 3.13 7.85 -11.05
C LEU A 167 2.08 8.95 -10.82
N MET A 168 2.44 10.02 -10.11
CA MET A 168 1.54 11.16 -9.89
C MET A 168 1.16 11.85 -11.21
N ASP A 169 2.08 11.93 -12.16
CA ASP A 169 1.80 12.52 -13.48
C ASP A 169 0.83 11.67 -14.30
N TYR A 170 0.78 10.36 -14.01
CA TYR A 170 -0.16 9.39 -14.56
C TYR A 170 -1.49 9.34 -13.79
N GLY A 171 -1.66 10.14 -12.74
CA GLY A 171 -2.88 10.19 -11.93
C GLY A 171 -2.97 9.12 -10.83
N PHE A 172 -1.86 8.47 -10.49
CA PHE A 172 -1.81 7.45 -9.44
C PHE A 172 -1.10 7.94 -8.19
N HIS A 173 -1.65 7.60 -7.03
CA HIS A 173 -0.88 7.62 -5.78
C HIS A 173 0.15 6.48 -5.83
N ALA A 174 1.36 6.75 -5.33
CA ALA A 174 2.40 5.74 -5.28
C ALA A 174 2.03 4.57 -4.35
N PRO A 175 2.44 3.33 -4.68
CA PRO A 175 2.38 2.20 -3.75
C PRO A 175 3.26 2.41 -2.52
N THR A 176 3.28 1.42 -1.61
CA THR A 176 4.15 1.46 -0.44
C THR A 176 5.61 1.49 -0.88
N LEU A 177 6.35 2.50 -0.40
CA LEU A 177 7.70 2.84 -0.86
C LEU A 177 8.75 2.29 0.10
N SER A 178 9.76 1.59 -0.44
CA SER A 178 10.98 1.21 0.29
C SER A 178 10.76 0.37 1.56
N PHE A 179 9.61 -0.30 1.66
CA PHE A 179 9.25 -1.21 2.75
C PHE A 179 8.42 -2.39 2.19
N PRO A 180 8.62 -3.63 2.67
CA PRO A 180 9.59 -4.06 3.68
C PRO A 180 11.03 -4.16 3.18
N VAL A 181 11.26 -3.99 1.88
CA VAL A 181 12.59 -4.03 1.27
C VAL A 181 12.95 -2.63 0.76
N HIS A 182 14.06 -2.09 1.26
CA HIS A 182 14.57 -0.81 0.78
C HIS A 182 14.88 -0.87 -0.72
N GLY A 183 14.54 0.19 -1.45
CA GLY A 183 14.74 0.26 -2.90
C GLY A 183 13.65 -0.41 -3.74
N THR A 184 12.46 -0.69 -3.18
CA THR A 184 11.37 -1.42 -3.86
C THR A 184 10.02 -0.74 -3.72
N LEU A 185 9.03 -1.20 -4.50
CA LEU A 185 7.63 -0.79 -4.40
C LEU A 185 6.76 -2.00 -4.06
N MET A 186 5.94 -1.89 -3.01
CA MET A 186 4.97 -2.91 -2.62
C MET A 186 3.55 -2.47 -2.99
N ILE A 187 2.86 -3.30 -3.77
CA ILE A 187 1.55 -3.00 -4.38
C ILE A 187 0.50 -3.96 -3.83
N GLU A 188 -0.62 -3.41 -3.38
CA GLU A 188 -1.83 -4.13 -2.97
C GLU A 188 -3.03 -3.54 -3.71
N PRO A 189 -3.57 -4.20 -4.75
CA PRO A 189 -4.69 -3.65 -5.55
C PRO A 189 -6.05 -3.79 -4.88
N THR A 190 -6.19 -4.66 -3.87
CA THR A 190 -7.47 -5.08 -3.26
C THR A 190 -8.43 -5.72 -4.27
N GLU A 191 -9.57 -6.20 -3.77
CA GLU A 191 -10.66 -6.76 -4.56
C GLU A 191 -11.60 -5.72 -5.16
N CYS A 192 -11.53 -4.47 -4.69
CA CYS A 192 -12.47 -3.42 -5.07
C CYS A 192 -12.13 -2.76 -6.40
N GLU A 193 -10.89 -2.92 -6.88
CA GLU A 193 -10.45 -2.33 -8.13
C GLU A 193 -10.85 -3.17 -9.35
N SER A 194 -11.40 -2.49 -10.35
CA SER A 194 -11.81 -3.13 -11.60
C SER A 194 -10.60 -3.53 -12.45
N LEU A 195 -10.77 -4.55 -13.31
CA LEU A 195 -9.72 -4.94 -14.27
C LEU A 195 -9.24 -3.75 -15.12
N ALA A 196 -10.14 -2.83 -15.50
CA ALA A 196 -9.78 -1.65 -16.27
C ALA A 196 -8.88 -0.67 -15.50
N GLU A 197 -9.00 -0.60 -14.17
CA GLU A 197 -8.08 0.20 -13.33
C GLU A 197 -6.72 -0.50 -13.21
N LEU A 198 -6.73 -1.82 -13.01
CA LEU A 198 -5.50 -2.62 -12.97
C LEU A 198 -4.72 -2.49 -14.29
N ASP A 199 -5.42 -2.51 -15.42
CA ASP A 199 -4.81 -2.32 -16.74
C ASP A 199 -4.21 -0.92 -16.92
N ARG A 200 -4.92 0.15 -16.49
CA ARG A 200 -4.33 1.50 -16.49
C ARG A 200 -3.07 1.60 -15.65
N PHE A 201 -3.07 0.96 -14.48
CA PHE A 201 -1.90 0.95 -13.60
C PHE A 201 -0.73 0.17 -14.22
N VAL A 202 -1.01 -0.96 -14.88
CA VAL A 202 -0.01 -1.71 -15.65
C VAL A 202 0.54 -0.87 -16.80
N GLU A 203 -0.31 -0.23 -17.60
CA GLU A 203 0.10 0.63 -18.71
C GLU A 203 0.99 1.78 -18.22
N ALA A 204 0.62 2.44 -17.10
CA ALA A 204 1.43 3.48 -16.48
C ALA A 204 2.81 2.96 -16.07
N LEU A 205 2.89 1.83 -15.36
CA LEU A 205 4.16 1.25 -14.95
C LEU A 205 5.01 0.76 -16.14
N GLN A 206 4.39 0.21 -17.18
CA GLN A 206 5.10 -0.19 -18.39
C GLN A 206 5.67 1.02 -19.14
N GLN A 207 4.91 2.11 -19.24
CA GLN A 207 5.41 3.35 -19.84
C GLN A 207 6.54 3.97 -19.00
N ILE A 208 6.42 3.96 -17.67
CA ILE A 208 7.48 4.39 -16.76
C ILE A 208 8.73 3.52 -16.91
N HIS A 209 8.57 2.20 -17.10
CA HIS A 209 9.70 1.32 -17.37
C HIS A 209 10.41 1.69 -18.68
N GLU A 210 9.68 2.02 -19.74
CA GLU A 210 10.30 2.53 -20.97
C GLU A 210 11.04 3.85 -20.74
N GLU A 211 10.45 4.79 -19.98
CA GLU A 211 11.12 6.05 -19.60
C GLU A 211 12.44 5.79 -18.84
N ILE A 212 12.50 4.75 -18.00
CA ILE A 212 13.73 4.33 -17.32
C ILE A 212 14.78 3.83 -18.32
N LEU A 213 14.34 3.04 -19.30
CA LEU A 213 15.24 2.52 -20.33
C LEU A 213 15.76 3.62 -21.25
N GLU A 214 14.97 4.65 -21.55
CA GLU A 214 15.45 5.84 -22.29
C GLU A 214 16.63 6.52 -21.58
N VAL A 215 16.57 6.63 -20.25
CA VAL A 215 17.70 7.14 -19.44
C VAL A 215 18.88 6.17 -19.50
N SER A 216 18.64 4.86 -19.35
CA SER A 216 19.70 3.83 -19.44
C SER A 216 20.40 3.80 -20.80
N ARG A 217 19.68 4.10 -21.89
CA ARG A 217 20.20 4.20 -23.27
C ARG A 217 20.87 5.54 -23.58
N GLY A 218 20.78 6.52 -22.68
CA GLY A 218 21.35 7.85 -22.85
C GLY A 218 20.55 8.77 -23.78
N GLU A 219 19.28 8.47 -24.03
CA GLU A 219 18.37 9.37 -24.78
C GLU A 219 18.06 10.64 -23.97
N TYR A 220 17.93 10.47 -22.65
CA TYR A 220 17.87 11.56 -21.68
C TYR A 220 18.97 11.39 -20.64
N THR A 221 19.45 12.50 -20.10
CA THR A 221 20.45 12.50 -19.03
C THR A 221 19.83 12.07 -17.71
N LEU A 222 20.66 11.65 -16.74
CA LEU A 222 20.18 11.33 -15.40
C LEU A 222 19.66 12.58 -14.67
N GLU A 223 20.18 13.75 -15.04
CA GLU A 223 19.87 15.04 -14.42
C GLU A 223 18.62 15.71 -15.02
N ASP A 224 18.29 15.46 -16.28
CA ASP A 224 17.13 16.03 -16.96
C ASP A 224 16.33 14.98 -17.73
N ASN A 225 15.33 14.42 -17.06
CA ASN A 225 14.37 13.46 -17.58
C ASN A 225 13.05 13.56 -16.82
N VAL A 226 11.99 12.98 -17.37
CA VAL A 226 10.64 13.04 -16.78
C VAL A 226 10.54 12.39 -15.40
N LEU A 227 11.40 11.41 -15.07
CA LEU A 227 11.33 10.66 -13.81
C LEU A 227 11.90 11.46 -12.64
N VAL A 228 13.07 12.09 -12.83
CA VAL A 228 13.74 12.91 -11.81
C VAL A 228 13.03 14.25 -11.60
N ASN A 229 12.47 14.82 -12.67
CA ASN A 229 11.75 16.09 -12.61
C ASN A 229 10.27 15.95 -12.17
N ALA A 230 9.76 14.72 -12.04
CA ALA A 230 8.41 14.48 -11.53
C ALA A 230 8.29 14.82 -10.03
N PRO A 231 7.09 15.24 -9.56
CA PRO A 231 5.87 15.47 -10.33
C PRO A 231 5.90 16.81 -11.10
N HIS A 232 5.03 16.96 -12.09
CA HIS A 232 4.89 18.18 -12.90
C HIS A 232 3.59 18.93 -12.57
N PRO A 233 3.64 19.97 -11.71
CA PRO A 233 2.48 20.80 -11.37
C PRO A 233 1.91 21.60 -12.53
N GLU A 234 0.69 22.10 -12.35
CA GLU A 234 0.01 22.95 -13.33
C GLU A 234 0.86 24.16 -13.74
N TYR A 235 1.47 24.87 -12.78
CA TYR A 235 2.27 26.06 -13.07
C TYR A 235 3.51 25.77 -13.92
N VAL A 236 4.04 24.53 -13.87
CA VAL A 236 5.13 24.07 -14.75
C VAL A 236 4.60 23.76 -16.15
N ALA A 237 3.39 23.20 -16.24
CA ALA A 237 2.75 22.85 -17.51
C ALA A 237 2.38 24.07 -18.36
N VAL A 238 1.91 25.15 -17.71
CA VAL A 238 1.42 26.37 -18.37
C VAL A 238 2.45 27.49 -18.46
N ALA A 239 3.68 27.27 -17.98
CA ALA A 239 4.75 28.24 -18.09
C ALA A 239 5.02 28.62 -19.56
N ASP A 240 5.47 29.85 -19.81
CA ASP A 240 5.83 30.29 -21.16
C ASP A 240 7.03 29.49 -21.68
N GLU A 241 8.05 29.30 -20.85
CA GLU A 241 9.28 28.59 -21.19
C GLU A 241 9.23 27.10 -20.84
N TRP A 242 9.97 26.28 -21.59
CA TRP A 242 10.14 24.85 -21.32
C TRP A 242 11.59 24.46 -21.55
N ASN A 243 12.34 24.41 -20.47
CA ASN A 243 13.79 24.20 -20.49
C ASN A 243 14.14 22.75 -20.14
N HIS A 244 13.43 21.79 -20.72
CA HIS A 244 13.67 20.36 -20.57
C HIS A 244 13.89 19.69 -21.92
N ALA A 245 14.74 18.66 -21.96
CA ALA A 245 15.05 17.90 -23.18
C ALA A 245 13.88 17.06 -23.72
N TYR A 246 12.85 16.81 -22.91
CA TYR A 246 11.65 16.05 -23.27
C TYR A 246 10.45 16.99 -23.50
N PRO A 247 9.44 16.61 -24.31
CA PRO A 247 8.31 17.49 -24.59
C PRO A 247 7.31 17.58 -23.42
N ARG A 248 6.62 18.72 -23.29
CA ARG A 248 5.52 18.93 -22.31
C ARG A 248 4.45 17.85 -22.36
N SER A 249 4.07 17.40 -23.55
CA SER A 249 3.05 16.35 -23.72
C SER A 249 3.43 15.06 -23.00
N LYS A 250 4.71 14.68 -23.03
CA LYS A 250 5.23 13.51 -22.32
C LYS A 250 5.19 13.70 -20.80
N ALA A 251 5.48 14.89 -20.32
CA ALA A 251 5.42 15.21 -18.89
C ALA A 251 3.98 15.17 -18.35
N ILE A 252 3.05 15.83 -19.05
CA ILE A 252 1.72 16.17 -18.53
C ILE A 252 0.65 15.13 -18.91
N TYR A 253 0.72 14.59 -20.13
CA TYR A 253 -0.27 13.65 -20.68
C TYR A 253 0.43 12.42 -21.27
N PRO A 254 1.15 11.63 -20.46
CA PRO A 254 1.95 10.52 -20.97
C PRO A 254 1.12 9.40 -21.62
N LEU A 255 -0.14 9.23 -21.20
CA LEU A 255 -1.07 8.25 -21.77
C LEU A 255 -2.45 8.87 -22.00
N PRO A 256 -3.25 8.34 -22.97
CA PRO A 256 -4.55 8.91 -23.33
C PRO A 256 -5.55 9.03 -22.17
N PHE A 257 -5.56 8.06 -21.24
CA PHE A 257 -6.49 8.10 -20.10
C PHE A 257 -6.18 9.25 -19.13
N VAL A 258 -4.93 9.72 -19.07
CA VAL A 258 -4.54 10.86 -18.23
C VAL A 258 -5.19 12.15 -18.74
N ALA A 259 -5.27 12.32 -20.06
CA ALA A 259 -5.90 13.48 -20.68
C ALA A 259 -7.43 13.50 -20.47
N ALA A 260 -8.05 12.33 -20.33
CA ALA A 260 -9.50 12.22 -20.11
C ALA A 260 -9.93 12.69 -18.71
N ASN A 261 -9.05 12.59 -17.70
CA ASN A 261 -9.36 12.97 -16.32
C ASN A 261 -8.09 13.39 -15.56
N LYS A 262 -7.51 14.53 -15.91
CA LYS A 262 -6.26 15.00 -15.30
C LYS A 262 -6.46 15.42 -13.85
N PHE A 263 -5.74 14.77 -12.94
CA PHE A 263 -5.52 15.24 -11.58
C PHE A 263 -4.25 16.09 -11.53
N TRP A 264 -4.34 17.32 -11.01
CA TRP A 264 -3.19 18.22 -10.92
C TRP A 264 -2.50 18.13 -9.57
N ILE A 265 -1.17 18.09 -9.60
CA ILE A 265 -0.34 18.18 -8.39
C ILE A 265 -0.06 19.65 -8.10
N ASN A 266 -0.19 20.05 -6.83
CA ASN A 266 -0.13 21.46 -6.44
C ASN A 266 1.30 21.99 -6.28
N VAL A 267 2.28 21.10 -6.08
CA VAL A 267 3.68 21.46 -5.79
C VAL A 267 4.63 20.50 -6.48
N GLY A 268 5.83 20.97 -6.80
CA GLY A 268 6.91 20.13 -7.32
C GLY A 268 7.40 19.13 -6.27
N ARG A 269 8.49 18.43 -6.59
CA ARG A 269 9.12 17.48 -5.69
C ARG A 269 9.53 18.15 -4.37
N ILE A 270 9.12 17.55 -3.26
CA ILE A 270 9.44 18.01 -1.90
C ILE A 270 10.93 17.76 -1.61
N ASP A 271 11.60 18.72 -0.98
CA ASP A 271 12.92 18.53 -0.37
C ASP A 271 12.74 18.06 1.08
N ASP A 272 12.75 16.75 1.26
CA ASP A 272 12.53 16.12 2.57
C ASP A 272 13.54 16.60 3.61
N ALA A 273 14.81 16.72 3.22
CA ALA A 273 15.88 17.00 4.15
C ALA A 273 15.98 18.48 4.53
N TYR A 274 15.50 19.39 3.68
CA TYR A 274 15.45 20.82 4.02
C TYR A 274 14.52 21.10 5.21
N GLY A 275 13.34 20.48 5.23
CA GLY A 275 12.36 20.68 6.31
C GLY A 275 12.89 20.26 7.68
N ASP A 276 13.53 19.09 7.75
CA ASP A 276 14.13 18.58 8.99
C ASP A 276 15.29 19.46 9.49
N ARG A 277 16.09 20.03 8.58
CA ARG A 277 17.19 20.94 8.92
C ARG A 277 16.72 22.34 9.34
N HIS A 278 15.56 22.77 8.86
CA HIS A 278 14.99 24.09 9.11
C HIS A 278 13.58 23.97 9.70
N LEU A 279 13.49 23.28 10.84
CA LEU A 279 12.22 23.02 11.50
C LEU A 279 11.52 24.34 11.87
N VAL A 280 10.50 24.70 11.09
CA VAL A 280 9.54 25.74 11.42
C VAL A 280 8.45 25.07 12.24
N SER A 281 8.51 25.21 13.57
CA SER A 281 7.50 24.65 14.47
C SER A 281 6.12 25.15 14.04
N CYS A 282 5.22 24.23 13.70
CA CYS A 282 3.94 24.40 13.03
C CYS A 282 3.04 25.51 13.61
N LEU A 283 3.36 26.76 13.33
CA LEU A 283 2.55 27.95 13.55
C LEU A 283 2.60 28.71 12.23
N CYS A 284 1.46 28.78 11.55
CA CYS A 284 1.27 29.65 10.39
C CYS A 284 1.11 31.10 10.83
#